data_AF-A0A0C3G805-F1
#
_entry.id   AF-A0A0C3G805-F1
#
_cell.length_a   1.000
_cell.length_b   1.000
_cell.length_c   1.000
_cell.angle_alpha   90.00
_cell.angle_beta   90.00
_cell.angle_gamma   90.00
#
_symmetry.space_group_name_H-M   'P 1'
#
loop_
_entity.id
_entity.type
_entity.pdbx_description
1 polymer ?
#
loop_
_entity_poly.entity_id
_entity_poly.type
_entity_poly.pdbx_seq_one_letter_code
_entity_poly.pdbx_strand_id
1 'polypeptide(L)' 'MTCMSPGCNTHFCYVCGEQIIKSALPRDVQAATATHFSKCQLFEDVADRGVPP' A
#
# COMPACT_ATOMS: atom_id res chain seq x y z
N MET A 1 -8.23 -16.50 -6.37
CA MET A 1 -9.62 -16.98 -6.21
C MET A 1 -10.47 -15.81 -5.79
N THR A 2 -11.54 -15.55 -6.54
CA THR A 2 -12.17 -14.23 -6.70
C THR A 2 -12.90 -13.71 -5.47
N CYS A 3 -12.87 -12.39 -5.30
CA CYS A 3 -13.86 -11.69 -4.48
C CYS A 3 -14.94 -11.10 -5.41
N MET A 4 -16.07 -11.82 -5.56
CA MET A 4 -17.19 -11.43 -6.44
C MET A 4 -18.29 -10.62 -5.72
N SER A 5 -18.06 -10.18 -4.48
CA SER A 5 -19.09 -9.58 -3.64
C SER A 5 -19.13 -8.05 -3.78
N PRO A 6 -20.33 -7.43 -3.91
CA PRO A 6 -20.47 -5.99 -3.71
C PRO A 6 -19.87 -5.61 -2.35
N GLY A 7 -19.02 -4.57 -2.30
CA GLY A 7 -18.25 -4.23 -1.09
C GLY A 7 -16.91 -4.97 -0.96
N CYS A 8 -16.32 -5.43 -2.06
CA CYS A 8 -14.96 -5.94 -2.01
C CYS A 8 -13.94 -4.80 -1.90
N ASN A 9 -13.56 -4.47 -0.68
CA ASN A 9 -12.66 -3.37 -0.35
C ASN A 9 -11.23 -3.87 -0.12
N THR A 10 -10.68 -4.59 -1.10
CA THR A 10 -9.35 -5.19 -0.97
C THR A 10 -8.27 -4.23 -1.46
N HIS A 11 -7.30 -3.93 -0.59
CA HIS A 11 -6.10 -3.17 -0.88
C HIS A 11 -4.91 -4.12 -1.06
N PHE A 12 -4.10 -3.86 -2.09
CA PHE A 12 -2.90 -4.61 -2.43
C PHE A 12 -1.72 -3.65 -2.58
N CYS A 13 -0.51 -4.16 -2.38
CA CYS A 13 0.71 -3.43 -2.67
C CYS A 13 1.15 -3.71 -4.10
N TYR A 14 1.35 -2.65 -4.89
CA TYR A 14 1.83 -2.78 -6.27
C TYR A 14 3.33 -3.04 -6.37
N VAL A 15 4.09 -2.84 -5.29
CA VAL A 15 5.54 -3.08 -5.27
C VAL A 15 5.84 -4.56 -5.05
N CYS A 16 5.29 -5.17 -4.00
CA CYS A 16 5.55 -6.56 -3.67
C CYS A 16 4.43 -7.53 -4.08
N GLY A 17 3.28 -7.04 -4.53
CA GLY A 17 2.13 -7.86 -4.92
C GLY A 17 1.32 -8.45 -3.77
N GLU A 18 1.67 -8.15 -2.51
CA GLU A 18 0.95 -8.67 -1.35
C GLU A 18 -0.41 -8.01 -1.15
N GLN A 19 -1.36 -8.79 -0.61
CA GLN A 19 -2.62 -8.24 -0.11
C GLN A 19 -2.37 -7.52 1.22
N ILE A 20 -2.71 -6.23 1.28
CA ILE A 20 -2.56 -5.40 2.48
C ILE A 20 -3.75 -5.63 3.42
N ILE A 21 -4.98 -5.50 2.93
CA ILE A 21 -6.20 -5.64 3.74
C ILE A 21 -7.43 -5.82 2.85
N LYS A 22 -8.54 -6.34 3.39
CA LYS A 22 -9.88 -6.26 2.80
C LYS A 22 -10.86 -5.59 3.77
N SER A 23 -11.04 -4.27 3.70
CA SER A 23 -11.89 -3.48 4.60
C SER A 23 -12.41 -2.20 3.95
N ALA A 24 -13.68 -1.88 4.17
CA ALA A 24 -14.30 -0.62 3.72
C ALA A 24 -13.99 0.57 4.65
N LEU A 25 -13.41 0.30 5.83
CA LEU A 25 -13.25 1.28 6.89
C LEU A 25 -11.94 2.06 6.67
N PRO A 26 -12.00 3.39 6.48
CA PRO A 26 -10.81 4.18 6.15
C PRO A 26 -9.70 4.08 7.19
N ARG A 27 -10.07 3.99 8.48
CA ARG A 27 -9.10 3.85 9.59
C ARG A 27 -8.29 2.55 9.49
N ASP A 28 -8.93 1.45 9.09
CA ASP A 28 -8.29 0.13 9.02
C ASP A 28 -7.37 0.08 7.80
N VAL A 29 -7.83 0.67 6.68
CA VAL A 29 -7.01 0.85 5.49
C VAL A 29 -5.77 1.67 5.80
N GLN A 30 -5.91 2.79 6.50
CA GLN A 30 -4.78 3.64 6.87
C GLN A 30 -3.77 2.91 7.76
N ALA A 31 -4.25 2.23 8.81
CA ALA A 31 -3.38 1.49 9.73
C ALA A 31 -2.65 0.32 9.05
N ALA A 32 -3.35 -0.46 8.21
CA ALA A 32 -2.76 -1.58 7.49
C ALA A 32 -1.73 -1.10 6.45
N THR A 33 -2.04 -0.01 5.74
CA THR A 33 -1.14 0.60 4.75
C THR A 33 0.13 1.16 5.40
N ALA A 34 0.01 1.87 6.54
CA ALA A 34 1.16 2.37 7.29
C ALA A 34 2.06 1.23 7.80
N THR A 35 1.44 0.16 8.32
CA THR A 35 2.17 -1.03 8.76
C THR A 35 2.91 -1.70 7.61
N HIS A 36 2.26 -1.81 6.44
CA HIS A 36 2.86 -2.42 5.25
C HIS A 36 4.09 -1.64 4.76
N PHE A 37 3.96 -0.32 4.58
CA PHE A 37 5.04 0.52 4.08
C PHE A 37 6.15 0.82 5.11
N SER A 38 5.97 0.39 6.36
CA SER A 38 7.09 0.35 7.33
C SER A 38 8.13 -0.72 6.97
N LYS A 39 7.78 -1.69 6.11
CA LYS A 39 8.66 -2.78 5.66
C LYS A 39 8.84 -2.81 4.15
N CYS A 40 7.78 -2.52 3.39
CA CYS A 40 7.83 -2.41 1.94
C CYS A 40 8.23 -0.98 1.56
N GLN A 41 9.40 -0.81 0.94
CA GLN A 41 9.85 0.52 0.49
C GLN A 41 9.14 0.87 -0.82
N LEU A 42 8.28 1.89 -0.80
CA LEU A 42 7.56 2.36 -1.99
C LEU A 42 8.48 3.15 -2.94
N PHE A 43 9.45 3.85 -2.36
CA PHE A 43 10.47 4.61 -3.08
C PHE A 43 11.83 4.12 -2.62
N GLU A 44 12.77 3.97 -3.55
CA GLU A 44 14.17 3.90 -3.17
C GLU A 44 14.54 5.24 -2.53
N ASP A 45 15.34 5.22 -1.45
CA ASP A 45 15.94 6.42 -0.87
C ASP A 45 16.97 6.97 -1.86
N VAL A 46 16.49 7.55 -2.95
CA VAL A 46 17.31 8.37 -3.83
C VAL A 46 17.53 9.64 -3.04
N ALA A 47 18.62 9.68 -2.28
CA ALA A 47 19.12 10.90 -1.66
C ALA A 47 19.01 12.01 -2.71
N ASP A 48 18.26 13.08 -2.39
CA ASP A 48 17.98 14.21 -3.26
C ASP A 48 19.30 14.63 -3.91
N ARG A 49 19.55 14.13 -5.12
CA ARG A 49 20.77 14.41 -5.85
C ARG A 49 20.50 15.79 -6.37
N GLY A 50 20.79 16.79 -5.55
CA GLY A 50 20.48 18.20 -5.76
C GLY A 50 20.62 18.51 -7.25
N VAL A 51 19.48 18.56 -7.93
CA VAL A 51 19.44 18.83 -9.36
C VAL A 51 19.76 20.31 -9.45
N PRO A 52 20.94 20.70 -9.97
CA PRO A 52 21.21 22.10 -10.18
C PRO A 52 20.19 22.66 -11.20
N PRO A 53 19.80 23.94 -11.07
CA PRO A 53 18.80 24.57 -11.94
C PRO A 53 19.18 24.55 -13.42
#